data_AF-F4WKL2-F1
#
_entry.id   AF-F4WKL2-F1
#
_cell.length_a   1.000
_cell.length_b   1.000
_cell.length_c   1.000
_cell.angle_alpha   90.00
_cell.angle_beta   90.00
_cell.angle_gamma   90.00
#
_symmetry.space_group_name_H-M   'P 1'
#
loop_
_entity.id
_entity.type
_entity.pdbx_description
1 polymer ?
#
loop_
_entity_poly.entity_id
_entity_poly.type
_entity_poly.pdbx_seq_one_letter_code
_entity_poly.pdbx_strand_id
1 'polypeptide(L)'
;LLHDNAPSHTSLIVRQCLARNRVSVLNHPPYSPDLAPCDFSLFPKLKLKLKGRFFYDIPTIQSASTQALEAIPQTELEHAFESLLNRCNKCIEARGEYFE
;
A
#
# COMPACT_ATOMS: atom_id res chain seq x y z
N LEU A 1 9.40 4.83 -5.86
CA LEU A 1 8.80 4.49 -4.56
C LEU A 1 7.51 5.27 -4.41
N LEU A 2 6.40 4.59 -4.12
CA LEU A 2 5.12 5.21 -3.79
C LEU A 2 4.84 4.92 -2.31
N HIS A 3 4.70 5.96 -1.49
CA HIS A 3 4.36 5.86 -0.07
C HIS A 3 3.59 7.12 0.34
N ASP A 4 2.92 7.07 1.49
CA ASP A 4 2.18 8.18 2.05
C ASP A 4 3.10 9.25 2.69
N ASN A 5 2.52 10.40 3.02
CA ASN A 5 3.28 11.55 3.53
C ASN A 5 3.46 11.53 5.07
N ALA A 6 3.47 10.36 5.71
CA ALA A 6 3.71 10.28 7.14
C ALA A 6 5.01 11.03 7.54
N PRO A 7 5.06 11.70 8.72
CA PRO A 7 6.22 12.50 9.11
C PRO A 7 7.55 11.72 9.11
N SER A 8 7.51 10.42 9.45
CA SER A 8 8.67 9.54 9.38
C SER A 8 9.19 9.40 7.94
N HIS A 9 8.30 9.23 6.96
CA HIS A 9 8.65 9.03 5.56
C HIS A 9 9.16 10.31 4.87
N THR A 10 8.71 11.48 5.31
CA THR A 10 9.12 12.78 4.75
C THR A 10 10.28 13.44 5.50
N SER A 11 10.76 12.80 6.58
CA SER A 11 11.88 13.28 7.38
C SER A 11 13.16 13.50 6.56
N LEU A 12 14.02 14.42 7.03
CA LEU A 12 15.28 14.73 6.35
C LEU A 12 16.17 13.48 6.19
N ILE A 13 16.24 12.64 7.23
CA ILE A 13 17.06 11.42 7.24
C ILE A 13 16.59 10.45 6.14
N VAL A 14 15.28 10.23 6.03
CA VAL A 14 14.72 9.34 5.00
C VAL A 14 14.93 9.92 3.61
N ARG A 15 14.68 11.22 3.41
CA ARG A 15 14.90 11.89 2.11
C ARG A 15 16.35 11.84 1.67
N GLN A 16 17.31 12.07 2.58
CA GLN A 16 18.74 11.94 2.30
C GLN A 16 19.12 10.50 1.94
N CYS A 17 18.57 9.51 2.66
CA CYS A 17 18.78 8.10 2.35
C CYS A 17 18.26 7.74 0.95
N LEU A 18 17.05 8.16 0.59
CA LEU A 18 16.46 7.90 -0.72
C LEU A 18 17.26 8.56 -1.84
N ALA A 19 17.71 9.81 -1.65
CA ALA A 19 18.57 10.52 -2.59
C ALA A 19 19.92 9.82 -2.79
N ARG A 20 20.58 9.41 -1.69
CA ARG A 20 21.85 8.65 -1.73
C ARG A 20 21.71 7.34 -2.50
N ASN A 21 20.58 6.67 -2.38
CA ASN A 21 20.27 5.42 -3.08
C ASN A 21 19.62 5.62 -4.46
N ARG A 22 19.50 6.87 -4.94
CA ARG A 22 18.91 7.22 -6.25
C ARG A 22 17.48 6.70 -6.43
N VAL A 23 16.72 6.62 -5.34
CA VAL A 23 15.31 6.18 -5.38
C VAL A 23 14.42 7.38 -5.69
N SER A 24 13.74 7.33 -6.83
CA SER A 24 12.73 8.34 -7.19
C SER A 24 11.45 8.12 -6.38
N VAL A 25 10.98 9.16 -5.70
CA VAL A 25 9.74 9.13 -4.92
C VAL A 25 8.63 9.75 -5.76
N LEU A 26 7.49 9.07 -5.84
CA LEU A 26 6.30 9.59 -6.50
C LEU A 26 5.52 10.46 -5.52
N ASN A 27 4.98 11.58 -6.00
CA ASN A 27 4.10 12.43 -5.19
C ASN A 27 2.82 11.65 -4.84
N HIS A 28 2.43 11.70 -3.57
CA HIS A 28 1.19 11.13 -3.08
C HIS A 28 0.34 12.25 -2.47
N PRO A 29 -0.93 12.41 -2.85
CA PRO A 29 -1.81 13.39 -2.22
C PRO A 29 -2.13 13.01 -0.76
N PRO A 30 -2.31 13.99 0.14
CA PRO A 30 -2.76 13.72 1.51
C PRO A 30 -4.15 13.05 1.53
N TYR A 31 -4.36 12.14 2.48
CA TYR A 31 -5.65 11.45 2.70
C TYR A 31 -6.15 10.63 1.50
N SER A 32 -5.27 10.08 0.67
CA SER A 32 -5.68 9.31 -0.52
C SER A 32 -5.32 7.82 -0.46
N PRO A 33 -5.87 7.04 0.51
CA PRO A 33 -5.63 5.59 0.59
C PRO A 33 -6.18 4.86 -0.65
N ASP A 34 -7.16 5.43 -1.34
CA ASP A 34 -7.69 4.98 -2.62
C ASP A 34 -6.67 5.00 -3.77
N LEU A 35 -5.57 5.74 -3.61
CA LEU A 35 -4.43 5.82 -4.54
C LEU A 35 -3.17 5.11 -4.02
N ALA A 36 -3.29 4.35 -2.93
CA ALA A 36 -2.19 3.55 -2.38
C ALA A 36 -2.46 2.05 -2.57
N PRO A 37 -1.68 1.33 -3.41
CA PRO A 37 -1.89 -0.10 -3.70
C PRO A 37 -1.93 -0.99 -2.46
N CYS A 38 -1.16 -0.64 -1.43
CA CYS A 38 -1.18 -1.34 -0.16
C CYS A 38 -2.54 -1.23 0.54
N ASP A 39 -3.15 -0.05 0.54
CA ASP A 39 -4.41 0.23 1.24
C ASP A 39 -5.63 -0.31 0.48
N PHE A 40 -5.72 -0.10 -0.83
CA PHE A 40 -6.89 -0.54 -1.60
C PHE A 40 -6.85 -2.01 -2.05
N SER A 41 -5.68 -2.67 -2.09
CA SER A 41 -5.54 -4.05 -2.60
C SER A 41 -4.91 -5.01 -1.59
N LEU A 42 -3.68 -4.74 -1.14
CA LEU A 42 -2.91 -5.71 -0.33
C LEU A 42 -3.51 -5.95 1.06
N PHE A 43 -3.74 -4.88 1.83
CA PHE A 43 -4.23 -5.00 3.20
C PHE A 43 -5.65 -5.58 3.29
N PRO A 44 -6.61 -5.26 2.40
CA PRO A 44 -7.90 -5.94 2.36
C PRO A 44 -7.76 -7.47 2.21
N LYS A 45 -6.88 -7.95 1.33
CA LYS A 45 -6.61 -9.38 1.13
C LYS A 45 -6.02 -10.03 2.38
N LEU A 46 -5.03 -9.38 3.00
CA LEU A 46 -4.44 -9.84 4.26
C LEU A 46 -5.48 -9.89 5.39
N LYS A 47 -6.23 -8.80 5.58
CA LYS A 47 -7.30 -8.71 6.60
C LYS A 47 -8.35 -9.79 6.40
N LEU A 48 -8.75 -10.08 5.16
CA LEU A 48 -9.71 -11.14 4.87
C LEU A 48 -9.21 -12.51 5.32
N LYS A 49 -7.94 -12.83 5.11
CA LYS A 49 -7.33 -14.10 5.55
C LYS A 49 -7.19 -14.22 7.06
N LEU A 50 -6.94 -13.10 7.74
CA LEU A 50 -6.75 -13.06 9.20
C LEU A 50 -8.06 -12.85 9.98
N LYS A 51 -9.15 -12.44 9.32
CA LYS A 51 -10.44 -12.11 9.94
C LYS A 51 -10.96 -13.29 10.77
N GLY A 52 -11.37 -12.99 12.01
CA GLY A 52 -11.97 -13.97 12.92
C GLY A 52 -10.98 -14.93 13.59
N ARG A 53 -9.66 -14.75 13.37
CA ARG A 53 -8.62 -15.52 14.05
C ARG A 53 -8.07 -14.74 15.24
N PHE A 54 -7.83 -15.45 16.34
CA PHE A 54 -7.13 -14.91 17.51
C PHE A 54 -5.69 -15.41 17.52
N PHE A 55 -4.77 -14.51 17.82
CA PHE A 55 -3.34 -14.81 17.94
C PHE A 55 -2.89 -14.36 19.33
N TYR A 56 -2.23 -15.26 20.06
CA TYR A 56 -1.84 -15.03 21.45
C TYR A 56 -0.39 -14.57 21.62
N ASP A 57 0.38 -14.61 20.53
CA ASP A 57 1.78 -14.21 20.50
C ASP A 57 2.17 -13.64 19.13
N ILE A 58 3.26 -12.87 19.14
CA ILE A 58 3.81 -12.19 17.96
C ILE A 58 4.28 -13.19 16.88
N PRO A 59 5.04 -14.26 17.20
CA PRO A 59 5.49 -15.22 16.20
C PRO A 59 4.34 -15.85 15.40
N THR A 60 3.22 -16.16 16.05
CA THR A 60 2.08 -16.80 15.41
C THR A 60 1.38 -15.86 14.42
N ILE A 61 1.14 -14.60 14.80
CA ILE A 61 0.56 -13.63 13.85
C ILE A 61 1.52 -13.29 12.70
N GLN A 62 2.83 -13.24 12.96
CA GLN A 62 3.84 -13.05 11.91
C GLN A 62 3.81 -14.20 10.91
N SER A 63 3.88 -15.45 11.37
CA SER A 63 3.83 -16.64 10.51
C SER A 63 2.53 -16.69 9.68
N ALA A 64 1.37 -16.44 10.32
CA ALA A 64 0.09 -16.42 9.62
C ALA A 64 0.01 -15.28 8.58
N SER A 65 0.55 -14.11 8.88
CA SER A 65 0.59 -12.97 7.96
C SER A 65 1.52 -13.25 6.78
N THR A 66 2.70 -13.81 7.02
CA THR A 66 3.66 -14.20 5.98
C THR A 66 3.04 -15.22 5.03
N GLN A 67 2.44 -16.29 5.55
CA GLN A 67 1.76 -17.29 4.72
C GLN A 67 0.61 -16.68 3.90
N ALA A 68 -0.16 -15.74 4.49
CA ALA A 68 -1.23 -15.06 3.77
C ALA A 68 -0.71 -14.17 2.63
N LEU A 69 0.45 -13.53 2.81
CA LEU A 69 1.10 -12.72 1.78
C LEU A 69 1.74 -13.59 0.68
N GLU A 70 2.42 -14.67 1.04
CA GLU A 70 3.01 -15.63 0.09
C GLU A 70 1.95 -16.34 -0.75
N ALA A 71 0.75 -16.50 -0.23
CA ALA A 71 -0.38 -17.07 -0.95
C ALA A 71 -1.02 -16.09 -1.97
N ILE A 72 -0.60 -14.83 -2.03
CA ILE A 72 -1.10 -13.87 -3.02
C ILE A 72 -0.42 -14.15 -4.37
N PRO A 73 -1.19 -14.49 -5.42
CA PRO A 73 -0.61 -14.70 -6.75
C PRO A 73 0.09 -13.45 -7.28
N GLN A 74 1.16 -13.64 -8.04
CA GLN A 74 1.84 -12.52 -8.70
C GLN A 74 0.89 -11.70 -9.59
N THR A 75 -0.02 -12.37 -10.29
CA THR A 75 -1.04 -11.73 -11.15
C THR A 75 -1.93 -10.75 -10.38
N GLU A 76 -2.21 -11.02 -9.10
CA GLU A 76 -2.99 -10.14 -8.23
C GLU A 76 -2.21 -8.89 -7.80
N LEU A 77 -0.88 -8.98 -7.74
CA LEU A 77 -0.01 -7.84 -7.50
C LEU A 77 0.08 -6.98 -8.76
N GLU A 78 0.28 -7.59 -9.93
CA GLU A 78 0.30 -6.92 -11.24
C GLU A 78 -1.02 -6.15 -11.48
N HIS A 79 -2.16 -6.81 -11.26
CA HIS A 79 -3.47 -6.18 -11.37
C HIS A 79 -3.64 -4.99 -10.40
N ALA A 80 -3.01 -5.00 -9.23
CA ALA A 80 -3.05 -3.87 -8.30
C ALA A 80 -2.31 -2.63 -8.86
N PHE A 81 -1.19 -2.84 -9.55
CA PHE A 81 -0.46 -1.76 -10.23
C PHE A 81 -1.21 -1.25 -11.47
N GLU A 82 -1.83 -2.13 -12.24
CA GLU A 82 -2.71 -1.72 -13.36
C GLU A 82 -3.92 -0.91 -12.84
N SER A 83 -4.55 -1.38 -11.76
CA SER A 83 -5.66 -0.69 -11.11
C SER A 83 -5.28 0.69 -10.59
N LEU A 84 -4.03 0.91 -10.19
CA LEU A 84 -3.57 2.22 -9.74
C LEU A 84 -3.75 3.29 -10.82
N LEU A 85 -3.44 2.97 -12.09
CA LEU A 85 -3.62 3.92 -13.19
C LEU A 85 -5.10 4.25 -13.41
N ASN A 86 -5.96 3.24 -13.39
CA ASN A 86 -7.41 3.45 -13.51
C ASN A 86 -7.96 4.30 -12.36
N ARG A 87 -7.48 4.06 -11.13
CA ARG A 87 -7.86 4.85 -9.94
C ARG A 87 -7.38 6.30 -10.04
N CYS A 88 -6.18 6.55 -10.55
CA CYS A 88 -5.72 7.92 -10.84
C CYS A 88 -6.64 8.63 -11.85
N ASN A 89 -7.09 7.94 -12.90
CA ASN A 89 -8.03 8.53 -13.87
C ASN A 89 -9.38 8.84 -13.22
N LYS A 90 -9.92 7.93 -12.41
CA LYS A 90 -11.16 8.18 -11.65
C LYS A 90 -11.03 9.39 -10.72
N CYS A 91 -9.89 9.54 -10.04
CA CYS A 91 -9.61 10.72 -9.20
C CYS A 91 -9.65 12.02 -10.02
N ILE A 92 -9.07 12.02 -11.23
CA ILE A 92 -9.09 13.17 -12.14
C ILE A 92 -10.53 13.49 -12.58
N GLU A 93 -11.30 12.47 -12.98
CA GLU A 93 -12.71 12.62 -13.38
C GLU A 93 -13.58 13.14 -12.23
N ALA A 94 -13.32 12.67 -11.01
CA ALA A 94 -13.94 13.12 -9.78
C ALA A 94 -13.42 14.49 -9.28
N ARG A 95 -12.49 15.13 -10.01
CA ARG A 95 -11.89 16.43 -9.66
C ARG A 95 -11.22 16.43 -8.27
N GLY A 96 -10.64 15.30 -7.88
CA GLY A 96 -9.98 15.12 -6.60
C GLY A 96 -10.87 14.63 -5.46
N GLU A 97 -12.17 14.45 -5.70
CA GLU A 97 -13.08 13.79 -4.74
C GLU A 97 -12.86 12.27 -4.71
N TYR A 98 -13.31 11.62 -3.64
CA TYR A 98 -13.33 10.16 -3.54
C TYR A 98 -14.27 9.52 -4.56
N PHE A 99 -13.96 8.29 -4.96
CA PHE A 99 -14.71 7.53 -5.97
C PHE A 99 -14.86 6.05 -5.57
N GLU A 100 -15.77 5.36 -6.26
CA GLU A 100 -15.95 3.90 -6.20
C GLU A 100 -15.24 3.20 -7.37
#